data_AF-A0A261Q5I0-F1
#
_entry.id   AF-A0A261Q5I0-F1
#
_cell.length_a   1.000
_cell.length_b   1.000
_cell.length_c   1.000
_cell.angle_alpha   90.00
_cell.angle_beta   90.00
_cell.angle_gamma   90.00
#
_symmetry.space_group_name_H-M   'P 1'
#
loop_
_entity.id
_entity.type
_entity.pdbx_description
1 polymer ?
#
loop_
_entity_poly.entity_id
_entity_poly.type
_entity_poly.pdbx_seq_one_letter_code
_entity_poly.pdbx_strand_id
1 'polypeptide(L)'
;MATRKAFTSTLATHGVKQEGYRNCTNAVYAGLFGGTSEVVRMKKGLEKSQNIRDHLSRVELAAVQLAESLATENIENHSLRGNAQCELACTRASKSVGRAIIDNRKSFQSS
;
A
#
# COMPACT_ATOMS: atom_id res chain seq x y z
N MET A 1 12.59 3.83 -4.83
CA MET A 1 11.99 4.77 -5.81
C MET A 1 11.47 4.08 -7.08
N ALA A 2 12.10 3.02 -7.59
CA ALA A 2 11.64 2.31 -8.80
C ALA A 2 10.24 1.70 -8.67
N THR A 3 9.97 0.90 -7.62
CA THR A 3 8.65 0.25 -7.40
C THR A 3 7.50 1.24 -7.34
N ARG A 4 7.69 2.36 -6.62
CA ARG A 4 6.65 3.39 -6.51
C ARG A 4 6.37 4.06 -7.86
N LYS A 5 7.41 4.36 -8.65
CA LYS A 5 7.25 4.95 -9.99
C LYS A 5 6.50 3.99 -10.92
N ALA A 6 6.89 2.71 -10.94
CA ALA A 6 6.20 1.68 -11.71
C ALA A 6 4.72 1.58 -11.31
N PHE A 7 4.43 1.45 -10.01
CA PHE A 7 3.08 1.41 -9.48
C PHE A 7 2.24 2.61 -9.93
N THR A 8 2.73 3.84 -9.75
CA THR A 8 1.99 5.03 -10.20
C THR A 8 1.80 5.08 -11.73
N SER A 9 2.74 4.55 -12.50
CA SER A 9 2.63 4.46 -13.96
C SER A 9 1.56 3.45 -14.38
N THR A 10 1.48 2.29 -13.71
CA THR A 10 0.41 1.31 -13.93
C THR A 10 -0.94 1.93 -13.62
N LEU A 11 -1.10 2.60 -12.47
CA LEU A 11 -2.34 3.29 -12.11
C LEU A 11 -2.76 4.31 -13.20
N ALA A 12 -1.82 5.13 -13.67
CA ALA A 12 -2.06 6.11 -14.73
C ALA A 12 -2.55 5.45 -16.03
N THR A 13 -1.84 4.41 -16.47
CA THR A 13 -2.13 3.65 -17.69
C THR A 13 -3.51 3.00 -17.62
N HIS A 14 -3.92 2.57 -16.43
CA HIS A 14 -5.21 1.94 -16.17
C HIS A 14 -6.33 2.95 -15.85
N GLY A 15 -6.08 4.25 -16.04
CA GLY A 15 -7.11 5.29 -16.00
C GLY A 15 -7.44 5.82 -14.60
N VAL A 16 -6.53 5.66 -13.64
CA VAL A 16 -6.64 6.31 -12.33
C VAL A 16 -6.37 7.81 -12.46
N LYS A 17 -7.24 8.62 -11.84
CA LYS A 17 -7.21 10.09 -11.94
C LYS A 17 -7.40 10.75 -10.58
N GLN A 18 -6.78 11.92 -10.42
CA GLN A 18 -6.94 12.83 -9.27
C GLN A 18 -6.79 12.09 -7.93
N GLU A 19 -7.83 12.12 -7.10
CA GLU A 19 -7.91 11.48 -5.79
C GLU A 19 -7.69 9.96 -5.84
N GLY A 20 -7.85 9.33 -6.99
CA GLY A 20 -7.63 7.89 -7.17
C GLY A 20 -6.22 7.43 -6.77
N TYR A 21 -5.19 8.26 -7.01
CA TYR A 21 -3.82 7.95 -6.58
C TYR A 21 -3.69 7.96 -5.05
N ARG A 22 -4.34 8.95 -4.40
CA ARG A 22 -4.39 9.06 -2.94
C ARG A 22 -5.14 7.88 -2.36
N ASN A 23 -6.28 7.51 -2.93
CA ASN A 23 -7.09 6.38 -2.51
C ASN A 23 -6.33 5.05 -2.62
N CYS A 24 -5.68 4.77 -3.76
CA CYS A 24 -4.86 3.57 -3.93
C CYS A 24 -3.72 3.51 -2.89
N THR A 25 -3.06 4.64 -2.64
CA THR A 25 -2.00 4.73 -1.62
C THR A 25 -2.55 4.51 -0.21
N ASN A 26 -3.71 5.09 0.11
CA ASN A 26 -4.38 4.89 1.39
C ASN A 26 -4.87 3.46 1.58
N ALA A 27 -5.34 2.80 0.53
CA ALA A 27 -5.72 1.39 0.55
C ALA A 27 -4.51 0.48 0.88
N VAL A 28 -3.32 0.83 0.38
CA VAL A 28 -2.08 0.15 0.77
C VAL A 28 -1.78 0.33 2.26
N TYR A 29 -1.78 1.57 2.74
CA TYR A 29 -1.52 1.84 4.16
C TYR A 29 -2.58 1.25 5.09
N ALA A 30 -3.85 1.27 4.69
CA ALA A 30 -4.94 0.75 5.51
C ALA A 30 -4.81 -0.75 5.75
N GLY A 31 -4.47 -1.53 4.72
CA GLY A 31 -4.27 -2.98 4.87
C GLY A 31 -3.03 -3.36 5.68
N LEU A 32 -1.98 -2.53 5.67
CA LEU A 32 -0.73 -2.82 6.39
C LEU A 32 -0.70 -2.26 7.82
N PHE A 33 -1.25 -1.07 8.04
CA PHE A 33 -1.08 -0.29 9.27
C PHE A 33 -2.40 0.06 9.96
N GLY A 34 -3.54 -0.38 9.41
CA GLY A 34 -4.87 -0.14 9.95
C GLY A 34 -5.33 1.32 9.83
N GLY A 35 -4.83 2.08 8.86
CA GLY A 35 -5.28 3.45 8.62
C GLY A 35 -4.70 4.10 7.37
N THR A 36 -5.22 5.28 7.02
CA THR A 36 -4.76 6.09 5.87
C THR A 36 -3.39 6.70 6.11
N SER A 37 -2.84 7.41 5.12
CA SER A 37 -1.60 8.17 5.28
C SER A 37 -1.62 9.13 6.47
N GLU A 38 -2.77 9.73 6.78
CA GLU A 38 -2.93 10.64 7.92
C GLU A 38 -2.81 9.89 9.25
N VAL A 39 -3.47 8.74 9.37
CA VAL A 39 -3.36 7.88 10.56
C VAL A 39 -1.93 7.40 10.75
N VAL A 40 -1.24 7.03 9.67
CA VAL A 40 0.17 6.61 9.73
C VAL A 40 1.05 7.76 10.21
N ARG A 41 0.86 8.98 9.70
CA ARG A 41 1.59 10.17 10.18
C ARG A 41 1.37 10.38 11.67
N MET A 42 0.11 10.37 12.11
CA MET A 42 -0.23 10.56 13.52
C MET A 42 0.44 9.49 14.41
N LYS A 43 0.35 8.21 14.03
CA LYS A 43 0.98 7.09 14.77
C LYS A 43 2.51 7.20 14.83
N LYS A 44 3.14 7.83 13.84
CA LYS A 44 4.59 8.02 13.74
C LYS A 44 5.05 9.40 14.23
N GLY A 45 4.14 10.26 14.68
CA GLY A 45 4.47 11.63 15.14
C GLY A 45 5.00 12.54 14.03
N LEU A 46 4.55 12.36 12.78
CA LEU A 46 5.07 13.08 11.62
C LEU A 46 4.27 14.34 11.28
N GLU A 47 4.98 15.40 10.91
CA GLU A 47 4.40 16.58 10.30
C GLU A 47 3.80 16.28 8.91
N LYS A 48 2.93 17.17 8.42
CA LYS A 48 2.31 17.03 7.08
C LYS A 48 3.33 17.07 5.94
N SER A 49 4.42 17.80 6.12
CA SER A 49 5.52 17.99 5.15
C SER A 49 6.42 16.76 5.02
N GLN A 50 6.57 15.97 6.08
CA GLN A 50 7.51 14.85 6.10
C GLN A 50 7.08 13.71 5.18
N ASN A 51 8.03 12.96 4.62
CA ASN A 51 7.70 11.78 3.84
C ASN A 51 7.52 10.57 4.76
N ILE A 52 6.34 9.94 4.72
CA ILE A 52 6.02 8.76 5.54
C ILE A 52 7.04 7.63 5.31
N ARG A 53 7.45 7.40 4.05
CA ARG A 53 8.30 6.25 3.67
C ARG A 53 9.69 6.32 4.29
N ASP A 54 10.20 7.52 4.54
CA ASP A 54 11.51 7.74 5.17
C ASP A 54 11.49 7.43 6.67
N HIS A 55 10.29 7.28 7.25
CA HIS A 55 10.05 7.00 8.67
C HIS A 55 9.43 5.60 8.89
N LEU A 56 9.39 4.78 7.83
CA LEU A 56 9.05 3.36 7.93
C LEU A 56 10.31 2.55 8.24
N SER A 57 10.19 1.57 9.13
CA SER A 57 11.22 0.54 9.30
C SER A 57 11.44 -0.23 7.99
N ARG A 58 12.57 -0.93 7.89
CA ARG A 58 12.92 -1.73 6.71
C ARG A 58 11.81 -2.73 6.33
N VAL A 59 11.21 -3.39 7.33
CA VAL A 59 10.13 -4.36 7.11
C VAL A 59 8.83 -3.67 6.67
N GLU A 60 8.46 -2.54 7.29
CA GLU A 60 7.27 -1.78 6.88
C GLU A 60 7.41 -1.25 5.45
N LEU A 61 8.59 -0.75 5.06
CA LEU A 61 8.84 -0.27 3.71
C LEU A 61 8.81 -1.42 2.69
N ALA A 62 9.41 -2.56 3.01
CA ALA A 62 9.35 -3.76 2.17
C ALA A 62 7.90 -4.26 2.00
N ALA A 63 7.10 -4.24 3.06
CA ALA A 63 5.69 -4.60 3.01
C ALA A 63 4.88 -3.68 2.07
N VAL A 64 5.12 -2.37 2.14
CA VAL A 64 4.50 -1.40 1.22
C VAL A 64 4.91 -1.71 -0.22
N GLN A 65 6.19 -1.94 -0.49
CA GLN A 65 6.69 -2.25 -1.84
C GLN A 65 6.11 -3.55 -2.39
N LEU A 66 6.01 -4.59 -1.57
CA LEU A 66 5.40 -5.86 -1.95
C LEU A 66 3.90 -5.68 -2.25
N ALA A 67 3.17 -4.97 -1.40
CA ALA A 67 1.76 -4.68 -1.63
C ALA A 67 1.54 -3.87 -2.91
N GLU A 68 2.39 -2.87 -3.20
CA GLU A 68 2.33 -2.10 -4.45
C GLU A 68 2.63 -2.98 -5.67
N SER A 69 3.61 -3.90 -5.58
CA SER A 69 3.96 -4.81 -6.68
C SER A 69 2.83 -5.81 -6.97
N LEU A 70 2.27 -6.43 -5.94
CA LEU A 70 1.11 -7.33 -6.07
C LEU A 70 -0.13 -6.58 -6.59
N ALA A 71 -0.33 -5.32 -6.19
CA ALA A 71 -1.42 -4.51 -6.73
C ALA A 71 -1.22 -4.24 -8.23
N THR A 72 0.00 -3.90 -8.66
CA THR A 72 0.35 -3.75 -10.09
C THR A 72 0.05 -5.03 -10.86
N GLU A 73 0.54 -6.20 -10.40
CA GLU A 73 0.29 -7.48 -11.07
C GLU A 73 -1.21 -7.77 -11.17
N ASN A 74 -1.97 -7.55 -10.10
CA ASN A 74 -3.43 -7.77 -10.12
C ASN A 74 -4.14 -6.82 -11.11
N ILE A 75 -3.69 -5.56 -11.19
CA ILE A 75 -4.27 -4.57 -12.10
C ILE A 75 -4.00 -4.95 -13.56
N GLU A 76 -2.79 -5.37 -13.87
CA GLU A 76 -2.36 -5.74 -15.22
C GLU A 76 -3.01 -7.07 -15.65
N ASN A 77 -2.88 -8.13 -14.84
CA ASN A 77 -3.38 -9.48 -15.15
C ASN A 77 -4.90 -9.53 -15.30
N HIS A 78 -5.64 -8.67 -14.60
CA HIS A 78 -7.09 -8.61 -14.69
C HIS A 78 -7.61 -7.39 -15.45
N SER A 79 -6.72 -6.61 -16.07
CA SER A 79 -7.07 -5.39 -16.83
C SER A 79 -8.01 -4.45 -16.06
N LEU A 80 -7.77 -4.31 -14.75
CA LEU A 80 -8.59 -3.47 -13.87
C LEU A 80 -8.43 -2.00 -14.27
N ARG A 81 -9.53 -1.24 -14.28
CA ARG A 81 -9.53 0.14 -14.78
C ARG A 81 -10.27 1.11 -13.86
N GLY A 82 -9.79 2.35 -13.89
CA GLY A 82 -10.34 3.46 -13.13
C GLY A 82 -10.08 3.37 -11.63
N ASN A 83 -10.51 4.40 -10.92
CA ASN A 83 -10.20 4.60 -9.50
C ASN A 83 -10.67 3.44 -8.63
N ALA A 84 -11.93 3.01 -8.76
CA ALA A 84 -12.53 2.02 -7.86
C ALA A 84 -11.89 0.62 -7.98
N GLN A 85 -11.65 0.13 -9.20
CA GLN A 85 -11.10 -1.21 -9.38
C GLN A 85 -9.62 -1.28 -8.98
N CYS A 86 -8.85 -0.24 -9.29
CA CYS A 86 -7.45 -0.16 -8.86
C CYS A 86 -7.32 -0.03 -7.33
N GLU A 87 -8.19 0.76 -6.69
CA GLU A 87 -8.25 0.87 -5.23
C GLU A 87 -8.60 -0.47 -4.57
N LEU A 88 -9.53 -1.24 -5.15
CA LEU A 88 -9.86 -2.58 -4.69
C LEU A 88 -8.67 -3.54 -4.80
N ALA A 89 -7.92 -3.49 -5.90
CA ALA A 89 -6.70 -4.28 -6.07
C ALA A 89 -5.66 -3.95 -4.99
N CYS A 90 -5.44 -2.66 -4.73
CA CYS A 90 -4.56 -2.18 -3.67
C CYS A 90 -5.00 -2.67 -2.29
N THR A 91 -6.30 -2.64 -2.02
CA THR A 91 -6.89 -3.12 -0.75
C THR A 91 -6.68 -4.62 -0.55
N ARG A 92 -6.87 -5.43 -1.60
CA ARG A 92 -6.70 -6.88 -1.52
C ARG A 92 -5.23 -7.24 -1.32
N ALA A 93 -4.33 -6.64 -2.10
CA ALA A 93 -2.90 -6.86 -2.00
C ALA A 93 -2.37 -6.50 -0.61
N SER A 94 -2.72 -5.32 -0.09
CA SER A 94 -2.24 -4.85 1.21
C SER A 94 -2.77 -5.66 2.38
N LYS A 95 -4.04 -6.09 2.35
CA LYS A 95 -4.61 -6.99 3.37
C LYS A 95 -3.91 -8.35 3.38
N SER A 96 -3.60 -8.91 2.20
CA SER A 96 -2.88 -10.19 2.10
C SER A 96 -1.49 -10.10 2.73
N VAL A 97 -0.72 -9.07 2.37
CA VAL A 97 0.61 -8.83 2.94
C VAL A 97 0.54 -8.56 4.45
N GLY A 98 -0.42 -7.72 4.88
CA GLY A 98 -0.64 -7.43 6.30
C GLY A 98 -0.96 -8.68 7.10
N ARG A 99 -1.79 -9.58 6.55
CA ARG A 99 -2.12 -10.85 7.19
C ARG A 99 -0.90 -11.76 7.34
N ALA A 100 -0.10 -11.91 6.28
CA ALA A 100 1.12 -12.71 6.33
C ALA A 100 2.10 -12.21 7.40
N ILE A 101 2.25 -10.88 7.54
CA ILE A 101 3.09 -10.29 8.59
C ILE A 101 2.53 -10.56 9.99
N ILE A 102 1.23 -10.43 10.18
CA ILE A 102 0.56 -10.71 11.47
C ILE A 102 0.75 -12.18 11.84
N ASP A 103 0.52 -13.10 10.91
CA ASP A 103 0.64 -14.53 11.15
C ASP A 103 2.09 -14.91 11.49
N ASN A 104 3.08 -14.36 10.77
CA ASN A 104 4.49 -14.53 11.11
C ASN A 104 4.86 -13.96 12.49
N ARG A 105 4.20 -12.92 12.98
CA ARG A 105 4.47 -12.39 14.34
C ARG A 105 3.85 -13.28 15.41
N LYS A 106 2.65 -13.80 15.16
CA LYS A 106 1.94 -14.70 16.09
C LYS A 106 2.68 -16.01 16.31
N SER A 107 3.37 -16.54 15.30
CA SER A 107 4.16 -17.77 15.43
C SER A 107 5.31 -17.69 16.44
N PHE A 108 5.72 -16.48 16.85
CA PHE A 108 6.73 -16.25 17.89
C PHE A 108 6.14 -15.73 19.22
N GLN A 109 4.81 -15.57 19.32
CA GLN A 109 4.11 -15.13 20.53
C GLN A 109 3.42 -16.27 21.29
N SER A 110 3.43 -17.50 20.74
CA SER A 110 2.86 -18.70 21.37
C SER A 110 3.90 -19.50 22.17
N SER A 111 4.84 -18.83 22.83
CA SER A 111 5.83 -19.43 23.74
C SER A 111 5.76 -18.78 25.12
#